data_AF-A0A2P4PKR6-F1
#
_entry.id   AF-A0A2P4PKR6-F1
#
_cell.length_a   1.000
_cell.length_b   1.000
_cell.length_c   1.000
_cell.angle_alpha   90.00
_cell.angle_beta   90.00
_cell.angle_gamma   90.00
#
_symmetry.space_group_name_H-M   'P 1'
#
loop_
_entity.id
_entity.type
_entity.pdbx_description
1 polymer ?
#
loop_
_entity_poly.entity_id
_entity_poly.type
_entity_poly.pdbx_seq_one_letter_code
_entity_poly.pdbx_strand_id
1 'polypeptide(L)'
;MPIRQESIISAVDRANDILNFNIHNTIIQCESAKKIINDNKSLTKAEKKEAIKIINQHYDNYKIVYNEGTRRICENCQEECLATLYCEICIRNNLKSKFSEWTSGNDNIDNLIQNCQIESLSPDKIIEWIPYNNLKNIKKLTEGGCSEIYTANWIG
;
A
#
# COMPACT_ATOMS: atom_id res chain seq x y z
N MET A 1 16.16 21.30 -0.49
CA MET A 1 16.13 20.86 -1.90
C MET A 1 14.91 19.96 -2.08
N PRO A 2 14.07 20.16 -3.11
CA PRO A 2 12.87 19.35 -3.30
C PRO A 2 13.23 17.89 -3.58
N ILE A 3 12.41 16.97 -3.07
CA ILE A 3 12.56 15.52 -3.27
C ILE A 3 12.19 15.19 -4.71
N ARG A 4 13.09 14.52 -5.46
CA ARG A 4 12.83 14.12 -6.84
C ARG A 4 12.25 12.71 -6.90
N GLN A 5 10.92 12.59 -7.01
CA GLN A 5 10.22 11.31 -7.00
C GLN A 5 10.69 10.36 -8.12
N GLU A 6 10.87 10.85 -9.34
CA GLU A 6 11.36 10.04 -10.47
C GLU A 6 12.75 9.45 -10.21
N SER A 7 13.63 10.23 -9.56
CA SER A 7 14.98 9.75 -9.20
C SER A 7 14.94 8.67 -8.13
N ILE A 8 14.00 8.75 -7.19
CA ILE A 8 13.77 7.72 -6.17
C ILE A 8 13.26 6.43 -6.80
N ILE A 9 12.19 6.52 -7.60
CA ILE A 9 11.56 5.37 -8.26
C ILE A 9 12.59 4.65 -9.14
N SER A 10 13.32 5.39 -9.99
CA SER A 10 14.35 4.80 -10.85
C SER A 10 15.48 4.12 -10.06
N ALA A 11 15.83 4.63 -8.88
CA ALA A 11 16.86 4.00 -8.05
C ALA A 11 16.36 2.72 -7.37
N VAL A 12 15.10 2.70 -6.94
CA VAL A 12 14.44 1.51 -6.38
C VAL A 12 14.29 0.43 -7.46
N ASP A 13 13.82 0.78 -8.64
CA ASP A 13 13.65 -0.16 -9.76
C ASP A 13 14.99 -0.81 -10.14
N ARG A 14 16.06 -0.02 -10.27
CA ARG A 14 17.41 -0.57 -10.54
C ARG A 14 17.89 -1.52 -9.45
N ALA A 15 17.66 -1.18 -8.18
CA ALA A 15 18.04 -2.04 -7.08
C ALA A 15 17.27 -3.38 -7.15
N ASN A 16 15.99 -3.32 -7.53
CA ASN A 16 15.16 -4.50 -7.68
C ASN A 16 15.57 -5.37 -8.88
N ASP A 17 15.88 -4.75 -10.03
CA ASP A 17 16.36 -5.44 -11.22
C ASP A 17 17.68 -6.17 -10.96
N ILE A 18 18.63 -5.52 -10.29
CA ILE A 18 19.94 -6.10 -9.94
C ILE A 18 19.78 -7.36 -9.08
N LEU A 19 18.83 -7.33 -8.15
CA LEU A 19 18.63 -8.39 -7.17
C LEU A 19 17.64 -9.46 -7.63
N ASN A 20 17.13 -9.34 -8.87
CA ASN A 20 16.21 -10.27 -9.49
C ASN A 20 15.03 -10.58 -8.56
N PHE A 21 14.29 -9.54 -8.15
CA PHE A 21 13.10 -9.62 -7.28
C PHE A 21 11.94 -10.39 -7.95
N ASN A 22 12.16 -11.66 -8.25
CA ASN A 22 11.22 -12.53 -8.93
C ASN A 22 10.52 -13.44 -7.92
N ILE A 23 9.72 -12.87 -7.01
CA ILE A 23 8.62 -13.52 -6.28
C ILE A 23 8.92 -13.97 -4.82
N HIS A 24 10.17 -14.15 -4.39
CA HIS A 24 10.49 -14.48 -2.99
C HIS A 24 11.35 -13.37 -2.34
N ASN A 25 10.70 -12.29 -1.89
CA ASN A 25 11.36 -11.10 -1.32
C ASN A 25 11.99 -11.42 0.05
N THR A 26 13.16 -12.03 0.04
CA THR A 26 13.87 -12.39 1.27
C THR A 26 14.40 -11.17 2.01
N ILE A 27 14.66 -11.34 3.32
CA ILE A 27 15.42 -10.39 4.15
C ILE A 27 16.71 -9.94 3.44
N ILE A 28 17.43 -10.91 2.86
CA ILE A 28 18.72 -10.72 2.22
C ILE A 28 18.61 -9.74 1.04
N GLN A 29 17.58 -9.89 0.20
CA GLN A 29 17.36 -8.98 -0.93
C GLN A 29 16.99 -7.57 -0.45
N CYS A 30 16.19 -7.45 0.61
CA CYS A 30 15.81 -6.14 1.14
C CYS A 30 16.99 -5.40 1.77
N GLU A 31 17.87 -6.10 2.49
CA GLU A 31 19.11 -5.53 3.03
C GLU A 31 20.08 -5.12 1.91
N SER A 32 20.21 -5.95 0.88
CA SER A 32 21.03 -5.66 -0.29
C SER A 32 20.53 -4.43 -1.05
N ALA A 33 19.20 -4.31 -1.24
CA ALA A 33 18.60 -3.16 -1.89
C ALA A 33 18.85 -1.85 -1.11
N LYS A 34 18.72 -1.89 0.22
CA LYS A 34 19.04 -0.74 1.09
C LYS A 34 20.50 -0.32 0.96
N LYS A 35 21.43 -1.28 0.86
CA LYS A 35 22.86 -0.98 0.64
C LYS A 35 23.08 -0.26 -0.69
N ILE A 36 22.50 -0.78 -1.79
CA ILE A 36 22.57 -0.14 -3.11
C ILE A 36 22.06 1.32 -3.06
N ILE A 37 20.92 1.55 -2.39
CA ILE A 37 20.37 2.90 -2.22
C ILE A 37 21.30 3.81 -1.41
N ASN A 38 21.86 3.29 -0.31
CA ASN A 38 22.77 4.05 0.53
C ASN A 38 24.07 4.44 -0.20
N ASP A 39 24.57 3.55 -1.06
CA ASP A 39 25.79 3.78 -1.84
C ASP A 39 25.54 4.68 -3.07
N ASN A 40 24.27 4.91 -3.45
CA ASN A 40 23.92 5.75 -4.59
C ASN A 40 24.29 7.23 -4.35
N LYS A 41 25.30 7.73 -5.06
CA LYS A 41 25.81 9.10 -4.92
C LYS A 41 24.89 10.16 -5.54
N SER A 42 23.99 9.77 -6.43
CA SER A 42 23.06 10.68 -7.12
C SER A 42 21.86 11.08 -6.26
N LEU A 43 21.59 10.33 -5.19
CA LEU A 43 20.52 10.59 -4.23
C LEU A 43 21.01 11.43 -3.05
N THR A 44 20.22 12.42 -2.66
CA THR A 44 20.38 13.12 -1.39
C THR A 44 20.02 12.23 -0.20
N LYS A 45 20.41 12.63 1.01
CA LYS A 45 20.03 11.93 2.25
C LYS A 45 18.52 11.79 2.42
N ALA A 46 17.75 12.80 2.02
CA ALA A 46 16.29 12.77 2.08
C ALA A 46 15.70 11.78 1.07
N GLU A 47 16.22 11.76 -0.16
CA GLU A 47 15.79 10.82 -1.21
C GLU A 47 16.12 9.37 -0.85
N LYS A 48 17.31 9.12 -0.27
CA LYS A 48 17.68 7.79 0.24
C LYS A 48 16.71 7.31 1.31
N LYS A 49 16.32 8.19 2.23
CA LYS A 49 15.34 7.87 3.29
C LYS A 49 14.00 7.44 2.69
N GLU A 50 13.51 8.15 1.68
CA GLU A 50 12.24 7.82 1.03
C GLU A 50 12.34 6.52 0.21
N ALA A 51 13.44 6.31 -0.53
CA ALA A 51 13.70 5.07 -1.26
C ALA A 51 13.74 3.85 -0.33
N ILE A 52 14.40 3.97 0.83
CA ILE A 52 14.45 2.89 1.85
C ILE A 52 13.05 2.64 2.44
N LYS A 53 12.23 3.68 2.61
CA LYS A 53 10.85 3.53 3.07
C LYS A 53 10.02 2.73 2.06
N ILE A 54 10.15 2.99 0.75
CA ILE A 54 9.48 2.21 -0.30
C ILE A 54 9.93 0.73 -0.26
N ILE A 55 11.24 0.47 -0.14
CA ILE A 55 11.77 -0.90 0.00
C ILE A 55 11.17 -1.60 1.23
N ASN A 56 11.10 -0.90 2.36
CA ASN A 56 10.51 -1.44 3.59
C ASN A 56 9.01 -1.72 3.43
N GLN A 57 8.24 -0.87 2.74
CA GLN A 57 6.81 -1.11 2.49
C GLN A 57 6.58 -2.40 1.70
N HIS A 58 7.37 -2.62 0.64
CA HIS A 58 7.30 -3.87 -0.13
C HIS A 58 7.66 -5.09 0.71
N TYR A 59 8.68 -4.96 1.57
CA TYR A 59 9.10 -6.05 2.45
C TYR A 59 8.08 -6.34 3.56
N ASP A 60 7.44 -5.31 4.12
CA ASP A 60 6.38 -5.49 5.11
C ASP A 60 5.21 -6.30 4.54
N ASN A 61 4.83 -6.04 3.30
CA ASN A 61 3.79 -6.83 2.61
C ASN A 61 4.20 -8.29 2.45
N TYR A 62 5.46 -8.55 2.07
CA TYR A 62 5.99 -9.92 1.97
C TYR A 62 5.89 -10.65 3.31
N LYS A 63 6.37 -10.02 4.40
CA LYS A 63 6.34 -10.63 5.74
C LYS A 63 4.94 -11.06 6.13
N ILE A 64 3.94 -10.20 5.89
CA ILE A 64 2.54 -10.50 6.24
C ILE A 64 1.99 -11.64 5.35
N VAL A 65 2.20 -11.58 4.03
CA VAL A 65 1.66 -12.59 3.09
C VAL A 65 2.21 -13.99 3.38
N TYR A 66 3.52 -14.09 3.62
CA TYR A 66 4.19 -15.38 3.86
C TYR A 66 4.28 -15.73 5.34
N ASN A 67 3.82 -14.84 6.22
CA ASN A 67 3.89 -14.99 7.67
C ASN A 67 5.34 -15.22 8.18
N GLU A 68 6.30 -14.56 7.54
CA GLU A 68 7.74 -14.74 7.74
C GLU A 68 8.42 -13.48 8.26
N GLY A 69 9.57 -13.65 8.91
CA GLY A 69 10.40 -12.55 9.41
C GLY A 69 10.16 -12.21 10.88
N THR A 70 10.84 -11.17 11.34
CA THR A 70 10.79 -10.76 12.75
C THR A 70 9.49 -10.05 13.06
N ARG A 71 8.76 -10.59 14.04
CA ARG A 71 7.60 -9.94 14.64
C ARG A 71 8.01 -8.89 15.65
N ARG A 72 7.13 -7.93 15.88
CA ARG A 72 7.29 -6.91 16.93
C ARG A 72 5.96 -6.70 17.65
N ILE A 73 6.02 -6.22 18.87
CA ILE A 73 4.83 -5.76 19.57
C ILE A 73 4.47 -4.36 19.07
N CYS A 74 3.22 -4.18 18.67
CA CYS A 74 2.71 -2.87 18.29
C CYS A 74 2.52 -2.00 19.54
N GLU A 75 3.10 -0.81 19.55
CA GLU A 75 2.95 0.15 20.66
C GLU A 75 1.50 0.63 20.85
N ASN A 76 0.68 0.58 19.79
CA ASN A 76 -0.70 1.07 19.84
C ASN A 76 -1.70 0.00 20.32
N CYS A 77 -1.70 -1.19 19.70
CA CYS A 77 -2.65 -2.25 20.04
C CYS A 77 -2.08 -3.34 20.95
N GLN A 78 -0.78 -3.32 21.28
CA GLN A 78 -0.09 -4.33 22.09
C GLN A 78 -0.10 -5.75 21.50
N GLU A 79 -0.58 -5.93 20.28
CA GLU A 79 -0.55 -7.19 19.55
C GLU A 79 0.76 -7.38 18.80
N GLU A 80 1.10 -8.64 18.55
CA GLU A 80 2.26 -9.01 17.76
C GLU A 80 1.97 -8.84 16.26
N CYS A 81 2.74 -7.98 15.59
CA CYS A 81 2.58 -7.67 14.17
C CYS A 81 3.88 -7.85 13.39
N LEU A 82 3.75 -8.08 12.08
CA LEU A 82 4.87 -8.37 11.17
C LEU A 82 5.42 -7.12 10.50
N ALA A 83 4.56 -6.15 10.12
CA ALA A 83 5.04 -4.95 9.44
C ALA A 83 5.90 -4.06 10.36
N THR A 84 6.94 -3.47 9.79
CA THR A 84 7.85 -2.54 10.48
C THR A 84 7.31 -1.11 10.46
N LEU A 85 6.76 -0.67 9.34
CA LEU A 85 6.34 0.73 9.14
C LEU A 85 4.92 1.02 9.62
N TYR A 86 4.09 -0.01 9.74
CA TYR A 86 2.70 0.08 10.19
C TYR A 86 2.35 -1.18 10.98
N CYS A 87 1.12 -1.28 11.47
CA CYS A 87 0.59 -2.48 12.11
C CYS A 87 -0.66 -2.93 11.35
N GLU A 88 -0.57 -4.08 10.68
CA GLU A 88 -1.66 -4.68 9.90
C GLU A 88 -2.90 -4.94 10.77
N ILE A 89 -2.71 -5.26 12.05
CA ILE A 89 -3.79 -5.47 13.01
C ILE A 89 -4.51 -4.14 13.32
N CYS A 90 -3.74 -3.07 13.59
CA CYS A 90 -4.32 -1.74 13.80
C CYS A 90 -5.11 -1.25 12.59
N ILE A 91 -4.59 -1.49 11.37
CA ILE A 91 -5.28 -1.12 10.13
C ILE A 91 -6.63 -1.81 10.06
N ARG A 92 -6.65 -3.15 10.19
CA ARG A 92 -7.89 -3.94 10.13
C ARG A 92 -8.88 -3.53 11.21
N ASN A 93 -8.41 -3.27 12.43
CA ASN A 93 -9.26 -2.84 13.53
C ASN A 93 -9.85 -1.44 13.29
N ASN A 94 -9.05 -0.50 12.75
CA ASN A 94 -9.55 0.84 12.39
C ASN A 94 -10.59 0.78 11.26
N LEU A 95 -10.40 -0.10 10.27
CA LEU A 95 -11.37 -0.31 9.21
C LEU A 95 -12.67 -0.90 9.77
N LYS A 96 -12.57 -1.98 10.56
CA LYS A 96 -13.72 -2.62 11.22
C LYS A 96 -14.55 -1.64 12.04
N SER A 97 -13.91 -0.72 12.77
CA SER A 97 -14.65 0.27 13.57
C SER A 97 -15.49 1.24 12.74
N LYS A 98 -15.19 1.38 11.44
CA LYS A 98 -15.88 2.30 10.51
C LYS A 98 -16.96 1.62 9.68
N PHE A 99 -17.18 0.31 9.83
CA PHE A 99 -18.14 -0.44 8.99
C PHE A 99 -19.57 0.08 9.10
N SER A 100 -19.95 0.68 10.22
CA SER A 100 -21.27 1.29 10.42
C SER A 100 -21.35 2.75 9.95
N GLU A 101 -20.23 3.37 9.54
CA GLU A 101 -20.18 4.79 9.16
C GLU A 101 -20.56 5.02 7.69
N TRP A 102 -20.56 3.97 6.86
CA TRP A 102 -20.90 4.05 5.45
C TRP A 102 -21.66 2.81 5.00
N THR A 103 -22.42 2.96 3.91
CA THR A 103 -23.07 1.87 3.18
C THR A 103 -23.17 2.27 1.71
N SER A 104 -23.10 1.29 0.81
CA SER A 104 -23.44 1.47 -0.60
C SER A 104 -24.94 1.43 -0.86
N GLY A 105 -25.75 1.04 0.13
CA GLY A 105 -27.16 0.68 -0.04
C GLY A 105 -27.36 -0.71 -0.65
N ASN A 106 -26.28 -1.50 -0.81
CA ASN A 106 -26.32 -2.87 -1.31
C ASN A 106 -25.49 -3.79 -0.40
N ASP A 107 -26.18 -4.63 0.36
CA ASP A 107 -25.56 -5.54 1.34
C ASP A 107 -24.49 -6.45 0.74
N ASN A 108 -24.63 -6.89 -0.52
CA ASN A 108 -23.63 -7.74 -1.16
C ASN A 108 -22.34 -6.98 -1.46
N ILE A 109 -22.43 -5.72 -1.88
CA ILE A 109 -21.28 -4.85 -2.13
C ILE A 109 -20.61 -4.48 -0.80
N ASP A 110 -21.40 -4.12 0.21
CA ASP A 110 -20.89 -3.78 1.54
C ASP A 110 -20.15 -4.96 2.15
N ASN A 111 -20.74 -6.15 2.13
CA ASN A 111 -20.10 -7.38 2.61
C ASN A 111 -18.80 -7.69 1.86
N LEU A 112 -18.76 -7.51 0.53
CA LEU A 112 -17.56 -7.72 -0.26
C LEU A 112 -16.43 -6.77 0.16
N ILE A 113 -16.73 -5.46 0.25
CA ILE A 113 -15.74 -4.45 0.64
C ILE A 113 -15.25 -4.67 2.06
N GLN A 114 -16.16 -4.92 3.01
CA GLN A 114 -15.81 -5.21 4.41
C GLN A 114 -14.92 -6.45 4.52
N ASN A 115 -15.21 -7.54 3.82
CA ASN A 115 -14.36 -8.73 3.79
C ASN A 115 -12.95 -8.42 3.26
N CYS A 116 -12.83 -7.62 2.20
CA CYS A 116 -11.52 -7.18 1.71
C CYS A 116 -10.79 -6.28 2.72
N GLN A 117 -11.51 -5.44 3.46
CA GLN A 117 -10.93 -4.57 4.49
C GLN A 117 -10.43 -5.38 5.72
N ILE A 118 -11.10 -6.48 6.08
CA ILE A 118 -10.66 -7.39 7.16
C ILE A 118 -9.33 -8.06 6.81
N GLU A 119 -9.11 -8.36 5.53
CA GLU A 119 -7.89 -9.00 5.03
C GLU A 119 -6.82 -8.00 4.57
N SER A 120 -7.04 -6.69 4.74
CA SER A 120 -6.11 -5.66 4.29
C SER A 120 -4.74 -5.84 4.93
N LEU A 121 -3.71 -5.84 4.07
CA LEU A 121 -2.34 -6.11 4.45
C LEU A 121 -1.57 -4.81 4.73
N SER A 122 -1.87 -3.74 4.00
CA SER A 122 -1.10 -2.50 4.04
C SER A 122 -1.96 -1.28 3.74
N PRO A 123 -1.52 -0.07 4.15
CA PRO A 123 -2.30 1.16 3.93
C PRO A 123 -2.58 1.47 2.45
N ASP A 124 -1.68 1.09 1.54
CA ASP A 124 -1.78 1.33 0.10
C ASP A 124 -2.65 0.30 -0.65
N LYS A 125 -3.19 -0.70 0.06
CA LYS A 125 -4.01 -1.79 -0.50
C LYS A 125 -5.42 -1.84 0.06
N ILE A 126 -5.84 -0.80 0.79
CA ILE A 126 -7.18 -0.71 1.38
C ILE A 126 -8.18 -0.40 0.25
N ILE A 127 -9.22 -1.22 0.15
CA ILE A 127 -10.38 -0.94 -0.71
C ILE A 127 -11.30 0.03 0.03
N GLU A 128 -11.73 1.09 -0.65
CA GLU A 128 -12.59 2.13 -0.07
C GLU A 128 -13.89 2.27 -0.87
N TRP A 129 -15.01 2.43 -0.17
CA TRP A 129 -16.28 2.81 -0.76
C TRP A 129 -16.33 4.34 -0.92
N ILE A 130 -16.55 4.82 -2.14
CA ILE A 130 -16.72 6.25 -2.43
C ILE A 130 -18.21 6.50 -2.72
N PRO A 131 -18.94 7.23 -1.85
CA PRO A 131 -20.32 7.60 -2.11
C PRO A 131 -20.46 8.40 -3.41
N TYR A 132 -21.51 8.14 -4.18
CA TYR A 132 -21.75 8.83 -5.46
C TYR A 132 -21.76 10.37 -5.33
N ASN A 133 -22.29 10.89 -4.21
CA ASN A 133 -22.34 12.33 -3.93
C ASN A 133 -20.94 12.97 -3.75
N ASN A 134 -19.90 12.16 -3.54
CA ASN A 134 -18.51 12.60 -3.47
C ASN A 134 -17.81 12.59 -4.85
N LEU A 135 -18.55 12.31 -5.92
CA LEU A 135 -18.06 12.36 -7.29
C LEU A 135 -18.58 13.63 -7.98
N LYS A 136 -17.67 14.41 -8.59
CA LYS A 136 -18.00 15.60 -9.40
C LYS A 136 -17.50 15.45 -10.83
N ASN A 137 -18.00 16.31 -11.71
CA ASN A 137 -17.61 16.35 -13.13
C ASN A 137 -17.76 15.00 -13.82
N ILE A 138 -18.84 14.27 -13.48
CA ILE A 138 -19.11 12.94 -14.00
C ILE A 138 -19.37 13.05 -15.51
N LYS A 139 -18.55 12.39 -16.32
CA LYS A 139 -18.63 12.40 -17.78
C LYS A 139 -18.60 10.96 -18.31
N LYS A 140 -19.53 10.65 -19.20
CA LYS A 140 -19.51 9.37 -19.93
C LYS A 140 -18.26 9.31 -20.80
N LEU A 141 -17.48 8.24 -20.65
CA LEU A 141 -16.27 7.98 -21.42
C LEU A 141 -16.57 7.12 -22.64
N THR A 142 -17.28 6.00 -22.43
CA THR A 142 -17.65 5.07 -23.50
C THR A 142 -18.78 4.15 -23.04
N GLU A 143 -19.38 3.43 -23.98
CA GLU A 143 -20.37 2.38 -23.75
C GLU A 143 -20.07 1.18 -24.65
N GLY A 144 -20.35 -0.03 -24.17
CA GLY A 144 -20.19 -1.25 -24.96
C GLY A 144 -20.54 -2.49 -24.16
N GLY A 145 -20.55 -3.66 -24.81
CA GLY A 145 -20.75 -4.97 -24.16
C GLY A 145 -21.98 -5.03 -23.27
N CYS A 146 -21.79 -4.82 -21.96
CA CYS A 146 -22.83 -4.81 -20.94
C CYS A 146 -22.64 -3.68 -19.90
N SER A 147 -21.92 -2.60 -20.24
CA SER A 147 -21.56 -1.56 -19.27
C SER A 147 -21.36 -0.18 -19.90
N GLU A 148 -21.67 0.86 -19.12
CA GLU A 148 -21.28 2.23 -19.38
C GLU A 148 -20.10 2.61 -18.50
N ILE A 149 -19.11 3.30 -19.07
CA ILE A 149 -17.91 3.73 -18.35
C ILE A 149 -17.97 5.26 -18.18
N TYR A 150 -17.75 5.72 -16.96
CA TYR A 150 -17.72 7.12 -16.59
C TYR A 150 -16.37 7.52 -16.01
N THR A 151 -16.01 8.79 -16.17
CA THR A 151 -14.91 9.44 -15.47
C THR A 151 -15.48 10.46 -14.50
N ALA A 152 -14.86 10.62 -13.34
CA ALA A 152 -15.28 11.58 -12.33
C ALA A 152 -14.08 12.04 -11.50
N ASN A 153 -14.21 13.22 -10.90
CA ASN A 153 -13.29 13.71 -9.88
C ASN A 153 -13.84 13.33 -8.51
N TRP A 154 -13.02 12.66 -7.70
CA TRP A 154 -13.29 12.48 -6.28
C TRP A 154 -12.96 13.77 -5.53
N ILE A 155 -13.85 14.22 -4.65
CA ILE A 155 -13.68 15.46 -3.85
C ILE A 155 -13.30 15.19 -2.39
N GLY A 156 -12.86 13.97 -2.08
CA GLY A 156 -12.40 13.55 -0.75
C GLY A 156 -11.02 14.09 -0.38
#